data_AF-A0A2V6B782-F1
#
_entry.id   AF-A0A2V6B782-F1
#
_cell.length_a   1.000
_cell.length_b   1.000
_cell.length_c   1.000
_cell.angle_alpha   90.00
_cell.angle_beta   90.00
_cell.angle_gamma   90.00
#
_symmetry.space_group_name_H-M   'P 1'
#
loop_
_entity.id
_entity.type
_entity.pdbx_description
1 polymer ?
#
loop_
_entity_poly.entity_id
_entity_poly.type
_entity_poly.pdbx_seq_one_letter_code
_entity_poly.pdbx_strand_id
1 'polypeptide(L)'
;RCIGPGAKFGSGDDHDLAFRLLCAGYGVHFCPQARVVHHGALSRAGRKRWYVRVGRGFGAAFAKYLRCALLYRGSWRALRIHLLGFVLHSLQMRRTQPGSGRFIRGWIAGFVAGLFQPLEKATLCFEEIPKRQSGHPNAEGGARIAKCEVIRNSKS
;
A
#
# COMPACT_ATOMS: atom_id res chain seq x y z
N ARG A 1 9.51 -2.11 -6.02
CA ARG A 1 8.55 -0.98 -6.13
C ARG A 1 8.43 -0.31 -4.75
N CYS A 2 8.04 0.97 -4.65
CA CYS A 2 7.91 1.63 -3.34
C CYS A 2 6.57 1.41 -2.61
N ILE A 3 5.55 0.89 -3.30
CA ILE A 3 4.26 0.46 -2.73
C ILE A 3 4.11 -1.05 -2.92
N GLY A 4 3.63 -1.74 -1.89
CA GLY A 4 3.39 -3.18 -1.84
C GLY A 4 3.95 -3.87 -0.58
N PRO A 5 3.71 -5.18 -0.41
CA PRO A 5 4.28 -5.96 0.68
C PRO A 5 5.81 -5.83 0.74
N GLY A 6 6.34 -5.51 1.92
CA GLY A 6 7.79 -5.33 2.12
C GLY A 6 8.38 -4.04 1.54
N ALA A 7 7.61 -3.25 0.79
CA ALA A 7 8.08 -1.99 0.20
C ALA A 7 8.12 -0.83 1.22
N LYS A 8 8.80 0.27 0.87
CA LYS A 8 8.98 1.48 1.71
C LYS A 8 7.67 2.03 2.30
N PHE A 9 6.62 2.09 1.49
CA PHE A 9 5.31 2.58 1.93
C PHE A 9 4.37 1.48 2.40
N GLY A 10 4.81 0.22 2.32
CA GLY A 10 4.05 -0.94 2.75
C GLY A 10 2.82 -1.20 1.88
N SER A 11 1.81 -1.79 2.51
CA SER A 11 0.59 -2.29 1.87
C SER A 11 -0.22 -1.20 1.17
N GLY A 12 -0.73 -1.49 -0.02
CA GLY A 12 -1.52 -0.54 -0.83
C GLY A 12 -1.35 -0.71 -2.34
N ASP A 13 -0.62 -1.74 -2.76
CA ASP A 13 -0.38 -2.15 -4.13
C ASP A 13 -1.66 -2.46 -4.90
N ASP A 14 -2.63 -3.14 -4.28
CA ASP A 14 -3.91 -3.44 -4.92
C ASP A 14 -4.64 -2.16 -5.32
N HIS A 15 -4.67 -1.20 -4.39
CA HIS A 15 -5.31 0.09 -4.53
C HIS A 15 -4.59 1.00 -5.53
N ASP A 16 -3.26 1.01 -5.48
CA ASP A 16 -2.40 1.72 -6.41
C ASP A 16 -2.55 1.20 -7.84
N LEU A 17 -2.51 -0.12 -7.99
CA LEU A 17 -2.68 -0.79 -9.27
C LEU A 17 -4.08 -0.52 -9.83
N ALA A 18 -5.13 -0.71 -9.03
CA ALA A 18 -6.50 -0.45 -9.44
C ALA A 18 -6.66 0.99 -9.94
N PHE A 19 -6.13 1.98 -9.21
CA PHE A 19 -6.25 3.38 -9.65
C PHE A 19 -5.43 3.66 -10.92
N ARG A 20 -4.24 3.08 -11.08
CA ARG A 20 -3.47 3.19 -12.34
C ARG A 20 -4.21 2.58 -13.53
N LEU A 21 -4.86 1.43 -13.35
CA LEU A 21 -5.68 0.80 -14.39
C LEU A 21 -6.85 1.70 -14.79
N LEU A 22 -7.55 2.29 -13.81
CA LEU A 22 -8.63 3.24 -14.08
C LEU A 22 -8.14 4.48 -14.83
N CYS A 23 -6.97 5.04 -14.46
CA CYS A 23 -6.38 6.17 -15.19
C CYS A 23 -5.98 5.82 -16.63
N ALA A 24 -5.66 4.55 -16.91
CA ALA A 24 -5.34 4.06 -18.25
C ALA A 24 -6.58 3.66 -19.07
N GLY A 25 -7.79 3.95 -18.58
CA GLY A 25 -9.05 3.67 -19.29
C GLY A 25 -9.58 2.25 -19.13
N TYR A 26 -8.96 1.42 -18.28
CA TYR A 26 -9.46 0.08 -17.98
C TYR A 26 -10.55 0.11 -16.90
N GLY A 27 -11.45 -0.86 -16.93
CA GLY A 27 -12.44 -1.09 -15.88
C GLY A 27 -11.95 -2.04 -14.79
N VAL A 28 -12.53 -1.92 -13.59
CA VAL A 28 -12.40 -2.91 -12.52
C VAL A 28 -13.77 -3.57 -12.32
N HIS A 29 -13.87 -4.85 -12.65
CA HIS A 29 -15.11 -5.61 -12.55
C HIS A 29 -15.15 -6.42 -11.25
N PHE A 30 -16.28 -6.32 -10.54
CA PHE A 30 -16.56 -7.19 -9.40
C PHE A 30 -17.20 -8.49 -9.89
N CYS A 31 -16.58 -9.63 -9.56
CA CYS A 31 -17.06 -10.96 -9.94
C CYS A 31 -17.45 -11.73 -8.67
N PRO A 32 -18.76 -11.88 -8.35
CA PRO A 32 -19.18 -12.59 -7.14
C PRO A 32 -18.89 -14.10 -7.16
N GLN A 33 -18.56 -14.66 -8.33
CA GLN A 33 -18.12 -16.03 -8.51
C GLN A 33 -16.65 -16.21 -8.11
N ALA A 34 -15.82 -15.16 -8.23
CA ALA A 34 -14.44 -15.19 -7.77
C ALA A 34 -14.40 -15.08 -6.24
N ARG A 35 -14.08 -16.19 -5.57
CA ARG A 35 -14.07 -16.29 -4.11
C ARG A 35 -12.72 -16.76 -3.61
N VAL A 36 -12.27 -16.16 -2.52
CA VAL A 36 -11.03 -16.53 -1.83
C VAL A 36 -11.28 -16.58 -0.32
N VAL A 37 -10.62 -17.51 0.36
CA VAL A 37 -10.63 -17.58 1.82
C VAL A 37 -9.44 -16.78 2.35
N HIS A 38 -9.72 -15.69 3.07
CA HIS A 38 -8.67 -14.89 3.69
C HIS A 38 -8.33 -15.42 5.09
N HIS A 39 -7.14 -15.98 5.26
CA HIS A 39 -6.62 -16.36 6.58
C HIS A 39 -6.04 -15.13 7.30
N GLY A 40 -6.92 -14.35 7.93
CA GLY A 40 -6.62 -13.02 8.47
C GLY A 40 -6.60 -12.89 9.99
N ALA A 41 -6.33 -13.95 10.75
CA ALA A 41 -6.32 -13.90 12.22
C ALA A 41 -5.10 -13.13 12.77
N LEU A 42 -5.18 -11.80 12.77
CA LEU A 42 -4.16 -10.95 13.38
C LEU A 42 -4.38 -10.86 14.89
N SER A 43 -3.33 -11.21 15.65
CA SER A 43 -3.25 -10.88 17.08
C SER A 43 -3.50 -9.38 17.31
N ARG A 44 -3.86 -8.98 18.54
CA ARG A 44 -4.09 -7.55 18.84
C ARG A 44 -2.89 -6.67 18.45
N ALA A 45 -1.66 -7.15 18.69
CA ALA A 45 -0.44 -6.46 18.26
C ALA A 45 -0.28 -6.46 16.73
N GLY A 46 -0.58 -7.58 16.05
CA GLY A 46 -0.59 -7.67 14.60
C GLY A 46 -1.55 -6.68 13.94
N ARG A 47 -2.76 -6.54 14.51
CA ARG A 47 -3.79 -5.59 14.05
C ARG A 47 -3.33 -4.14 14.18
N LYS A 48 -2.68 -3.78 15.29
CA LYS A 48 -2.12 -2.44 15.50
C LYS A 48 -1.08 -2.09 14.43
N ARG A 49 -0.15 -3.01 14.14
CA ARG A 49 0.87 -2.83 13.10
C ARG A 49 0.25 -2.73 11.71
N TRP A 50 -0.80 -3.53 11.46
CA TRP A 50 -1.54 -3.50 10.21
C TRP A 50 -2.14 -2.11 9.93
N TYR A 51 -2.83 -1.49 10.89
CA TYR A 51 -3.40 -0.14 10.69
C TYR A 51 -2.35 0.92 10.34
N VAL A 52 -1.19 0.91 11.01
CA VAL A 52 -0.11 1.86 10.70
C VAL A 52 0.41 1.65 9.27
N ARG A 53 0.64 0.39 8.89
CA ARG A 53 1.18 0.03 7.57
C ARG A 53 0.20 0.35 6.44
N VAL A 54 -1.07 0.00 6.59
CA VAL A 54 -2.11 0.32 5.59
C VAL A 54 -2.29 1.84 5.49
N GLY A 55 -2.38 2.53 6.63
CA GLY A 55 -2.42 4.00 6.64
C GLY A 55 -1.25 4.61 5.85
N ARG A 56 -0.02 4.13 6.09
CA ARG A 56 1.18 4.61 5.41
C ARG A 56 1.11 4.45 3.88
N GLY A 57 0.67 3.30 3.39
CA GLY A 57 0.52 3.10 1.94
C GLY A 57 -0.55 4.01 1.35
N PHE A 58 -1.69 4.16 2.02
CA PHE A 58 -2.77 5.05 1.60
C PHE A 58 -2.36 6.52 1.51
N GLY A 59 -1.62 7.01 2.51
CA GLY A 59 -1.10 8.37 2.52
C GLY A 59 -0.10 8.61 1.39
N ALA A 60 0.84 7.68 1.20
CA ALA A 60 1.84 7.77 0.14
C ALA A 60 1.19 7.74 -1.26
N ALA A 61 0.21 6.85 -1.48
CA ALA A 61 -0.55 6.80 -2.71
C ALA A 61 -1.32 8.12 -2.96
N PHE A 62 -1.94 8.69 -1.92
CA PHE A 62 -2.61 9.99 -2.07
C PHE A 62 -1.65 11.10 -2.48
N ALA A 63 -0.49 11.20 -1.82
CA ALA A 63 0.56 12.16 -2.19
C ALA A 63 1.03 11.98 -3.64
N LYS A 64 1.21 10.71 -4.05
CA LYS A 64 1.60 10.34 -5.41
C LYS A 64 0.65 10.93 -6.45
N TYR A 65 -0.64 10.64 -6.31
CA TYR A 65 -1.64 11.09 -7.29
C TYR A 65 -1.89 12.59 -7.21
N LEU A 66 -1.84 13.18 -6.02
CA LEU A 66 -1.95 14.64 -5.86
C LEU A 66 -0.85 15.37 -6.65
N ARG A 67 0.39 14.86 -6.64
CA ARG A 67 1.53 15.40 -7.42
C ARG A 67 1.39 15.20 -8.94
N CYS A 68 0.48 14.34 -9.36
CA CYS A 68 0.06 14.16 -10.74
C CYS A 68 -1.24 14.92 -11.08
N ALA A 69 -1.69 15.83 -10.21
CA ALA A 69 -2.97 16.55 -10.33
C ALA A 69 -4.21 15.63 -10.40
N LEU A 70 -4.10 14.41 -9.84
CA LEU A 70 -5.18 13.42 -9.77
C LEU A 70 -5.66 13.28 -8.34
N LEU A 71 -6.97 13.43 -8.13
CA LEU A 71 -7.55 13.25 -6.79
C LEU A 71 -7.85 11.77 -6.54
N TYR A 72 -7.03 11.13 -5.71
CA TYR A 72 -7.29 9.75 -5.31
C TYR A 72 -8.38 9.65 -4.22
N ARG A 73 -9.64 9.65 -4.66
CA ARG A 73 -10.84 9.64 -3.81
C ARG A 73 -10.89 8.44 -2.85
N GLY A 74 -10.34 7.30 -3.23
CA GLY A 74 -10.29 6.10 -2.38
C GLY A 74 -9.51 6.35 -1.09
N SER A 75 -8.32 6.95 -1.19
CA SER A 75 -7.52 7.27 0.00
C SER A 75 -8.14 8.38 0.84
N TRP A 76 -8.72 9.40 0.20
CA TRP A 76 -9.45 10.46 0.90
C TRP A 76 -10.65 9.93 1.69
N ARG A 77 -11.46 9.04 1.09
CA ARG A 77 -12.59 8.39 1.75
C ARG A 77 -12.15 7.57 2.95
N ALA A 78 -11.08 6.78 2.82
CA ALA A 78 -10.55 5.98 3.92
C ALA A 78 -10.10 6.86 5.09
N LEU A 79 -9.39 7.96 4.81
CA LEU A 79 -9.01 8.94 5.84
C LEU A 79 -10.23 9.51 6.56
N ARG A 80 -11.26 9.94 5.82
CA ARG A 80 -12.51 10.47 6.40
C ARG A 80 -13.22 9.47 7.31
N ILE A 81 -13.32 8.21 6.91
CA ILE A 81 -13.94 7.14 7.72
C ILE A 81 -13.16 6.97 9.03
N HIS A 82 -11.83 6.93 8.97
CA HIS A 82 -11.00 6.78 10.15
C HIS A 82 -11.02 8.03 11.05
N LEU A 83 -11.06 9.24 10.49
CA LEU A 83 -11.26 10.48 11.26
C LEU A 83 -12.58 10.47 12.01
N LEU A 84 -13.69 10.16 11.31
CA LEU A 84 -15.01 10.09 11.94
C LEU A 84 -15.04 9.01 13.03
N GLY A 85 -14.51 7.82 12.75
CA GLY A 85 -14.42 6.75 13.75
C GLY A 85 -13.53 7.11 14.95
N PHE A 86 -12.49 7.92 14.75
CA PHE A 86 -11.66 8.44 15.84
C PHE A 86 -12.45 9.45 16.69
N VAL A 87 -13.14 10.41 16.07
CA VAL A 87 -13.96 11.41 16.78
C VAL A 87 -15.07 10.75 17.57
N LEU A 88 -15.88 9.89 16.95
CA LEU A 88 -16.98 9.19 17.62
C LEU A 88 -16.49 8.35 18.80
N HIS A 89 -15.33 7.70 18.66
CA HIS A 89 -14.75 6.94 19.76
C HIS A 89 -14.31 7.83 20.92
N SER A 90 -13.67 8.98 20.63
CA SER A 90 -13.25 9.95 21.64
C SER A 90 -14.44 10.53 22.39
N LEU A 91 -15.55 10.82 21.69
CA LEU A 91 -16.78 11.31 22.30
C LEU A 91 -17.48 10.26 23.19
N GLN A 92 -17.38 8.97 22.83
CA GLN A 92 -18.01 7.88 23.57
C GLN A 92 -17.15 7.34 24.72
N MET A 93 -15.94 7.88 24.95
CA MET A 93 -15.00 7.47 26.02
C MET A 93 -14.78 5.95 26.12
N ARG A 94 -14.96 5.22 25.01
CA ARG A 94 -14.84 3.75 25.00
C ARG A 94 -13.38 3.37 25.25
N ARG A 95 -13.13 2.39 26.13
CA ARG A 95 -11.77 1.98 26.56
C ARG A 95 -11.05 1.06 25.56
N THR A 96 -11.69 0.69 24.45
CA THR A 96 -11.18 -0.29 23.48
C THR A 96 -10.61 0.40 22.24
N GLN A 97 -9.29 0.62 22.26
CA GLN A 97 -8.52 1.30 21.20
C GLN A 97 -8.99 0.99 19.75
N PRO A 98 -9.48 1.99 18.99
CA PRO A 98 -9.88 1.79 17.61
C PRO A 98 -8.63 1.93 16.75
N GLY A 99 -8.49 1.12 15.71
CA GLY A 99 -7.38 1.22 14.76
C GLY A 99 -7.21 2.58 14.10
N SER A 100 -8.26 3.42 14.12
CA SER A 100 -8.35 4.69 13.43
C SER A 100 -7.23 5.67 13.73
N GLY A 101 -6.88 5.93 15.00
CA GLY A 101 -5.78 6.85 15.32
C GLY A 101 -4.43 6.37 14.75
N ARG A 102 -4.21 5.06 14.72
CA ARG A 102 -3.00 4.45 14.14
C ARG A 102 -3.00 4.53 12.62
N PHE A 103 -4.16 4.33 12.00
CA PHE A 103 -4.33 4.54 10.57
C PHE A 103 -4.02 5.98 10.19
N ILE A 104 -4.63 6.96 10.87
CA ILE A 104 -4.42 8.41 10.61
C ILE A 104 -2.94 8.77 10.73
N ARG A 105 -2.28 8.32 11.81
CA ARG A 105 -0.84 8.54 11.99
C ARG A 105 -0.01 7.93 10.86
N GLY A 106 -0.34 6.71 10.46
CA GLY A 106 0.28 6.05 9.30
C GLY A 106 0.07 6.86 8.02
N TRP A 107 -1.16 7.30 7.77
CA TRP A 107 -1.56 8.10 6.62
C TRP A 107 -0.77 9.39 6.52
N ILE A 108 -0.68 10.18 7.60
CA ILE A 108 0.10 11.42 7.61
C ILE A 108 1.58 11.12 7.31
N ALA A 109 2.17 10.12 7.98
CA ALA A 109 3.57 9.76 7.76
C ALA A 109 3.84 9.27 6.33
N GLY A 110 2.91 8.54 5.73
CA GLY A 110 2.96 8.08 4.35
C GLY A 110 2.82 9.23 3.36
N PHE A 111 1.86 10.13 3.60
CA PHE A 111 1.60 11.31 2.78
C PHE A 111 2.83 12.20 2.72
N VAL A 112 3.37 12.62 3.87
CA VAL A 112 4.58 13.45 3.94
C VAL A 112 5.74 12.75 3.24
N ALA A 113 6.01 11.47 3.52
CA ALA A 113 7.10 10.76 2.88
C ALA A 113 6.90 10.55 1.36
N GLY A 114 5.65 10.43 0.90
CA GLY A 114 5.28 10.31 -0.51
C GLY A 114 5.39 11.63 -1.28
N LEU A 115 5.26 12.78 -0.61
CA LEU A 115 5.48 14.08 -1.24
C LEU A 115 6.92 14.26 -1.72
N PHE A 116 7.89 13.69 -0.99
CA PHE A 116 9.32 13.81 -1.27
C PHE A 116 9.93 12.59 -1.99
N GLN A 117 9.16 11.53 -2.24
CA GLN A 117 9.67 10.37 -2.99
C GLN A 117 9.79 10.71 -4.48
N PRO A 118 10.90 10.39 -5.17
CA PRO A 118 10.98 10.50 -6.62
C PRO A 118 9.84 9.74 -7.32
N LEU A 119 9.26 10.36 -8.35
CA LEU A 119 8.02 9.94 -8.98
C LEU A 119 8.12 10.15 -10.48
N GLU A 120 8.06 9.05 -11.22
CA GLU A 120 7.91 9.07 -12.66
C GLU A 120 6.43 9.32 -13.00
N LYS A 121 6.15 10.53 -13.51
CA LYS A 121 4.78 10.97 -13.77
C LYS A 121 4.14 10.23 -14.96
N ALA A 122 4.92 9.83 -15.96
CA ALA A 122 4.41 9.12 -17.15
C ALA A 122 3.82 7.75 -16.79
N THR A 123 4.47 7.03 -15.87
CA THR A 123 4.05 5.68 -15.46
C THR A 123 3.25 5.68 -14.15
N LEU A 124 3.09 6.86 -13.53
CA LEU A 124 2.48 7.06 -12.21
C LEU A 124 3.14 6.18 -11.13
N CYS A 125 4.45 5.94 -11.23
CA CYS A 125 5.19 5.05 -10.34
C CYS A 125 6.24 5.81 -9.53
N PHE A 126 6.36 5.49 -8.24
CA PHE A 126 7.51 5.93 -7.46
C PHE A 126 8.78 5.24 -7.95
N GLU A 127 9.85 6.02 -8.09
CA GLU A 127 11.17 5.48 -8.44
C GLU A 127 11.81 4.86 -7.20
N GLU A 128 12.54 3.76 -7.41
CA GLU A 128 13.35 3.17 -6.37
C GLU A 128 14.63 3.97 -6.20
N ILE A 129 14.88 4.46 -4.99
CA ILE A 129 16.19 5.01 -4.67
C ILE A 129 17.15 3.81 -4.62
N PRO A 130 18.23 3.80 -5.43
CA PRO A 130 19.20 2.72 -5.41
C PRO A 130 19.69 2.53 -3.98
N LYS A 131 19.68 1.29 -3.48
CA LYS A 131 20.38 1.00 -2.23
C LYS A 131 21.83 1.40 -2.46
N ARG A 132 22.36 2.33 -1.66
CA ARG A 132 23.79 2.64 -1.63
C ARG A 132 24.50 1.30 -1.54
N GLN A 133 25.35 0.99 -2.53
CA GLN A 133 26.17 -0.22 -2.46
C GLN A 133 26.99 -0.09 -1.17
N SER A 134 26.58 -0.81 -0.13
CA SER A 134 27.43 -1.01 1.02
C SER A 134 28.56 -1.86 0.51
N GLY A 135 29.68 -1.21 0.17
CA GLY A 135 30.92 -1.89 -0.12
C GLY A 135 31.31 -2.71 1.10
N HIS A 136 30.98 -3.99 1.08
CA HIS A 136 31.72 -5.00 1.82
C HIS A 136 32.54 -5.77 0.79
N PRO A 137 33.87 -5.79 0.89
CA PRO A 137 34.69 -6.61 0.03
C PRO A 137 34.48 -8.09 0.40
N ASN A 138 34.30 -8.90 -0.63
CA ASN A 138 34.39 -10.36 -0.66
C ASN A 138 33.35 -11.16 0.14
N ALA A 139 32.37 -11.70 -0.59
CA ALA A 139 31.90 -13.06 -0.37
C ALA A 139 31.42 -13.63 -1.71
N GLU A 140 32.31 -14.36 -2.37
CA GLU A 140 31.94 -15.36 -3.37
C GLU A 140 30.98 -16.37 -2.73
N GLY A 141 29.83 -16.59 -3.36
CA GLY A 141 28.80 -17.47 -2.82
C GLY A 141 27.56 -17.42 -3.69
N GLY A 142 27.63 -18.08 -4.84
CA GLY A 142 26.54 -18.15 -5.82
C GLY A 142 25.23 -18.65 -5.21
N ALA A 143 24.21 -17.79 -5.23
CA ALA A 143 22.83 -18.19 -5.00
C ALA A 143 22.11 -18.26 -6.35
N ARG A 144 21.79 -19.48 -6.78
CA ARG A 144 21.01 -19.78 -7.97
C ARG A 144 19.65 -19.08 -7.89
N ILE A 145 19.38 -18.20 -8.85
CA ILE A 145 18.07 -17.61 -9.05
C ILE A 145 17.16 -18.72 -9.58
N ALA A 146 16.19 -19.16 -8.77
CA ALA A 146 15.12 -20.03 -9.23
C ALA A 146 14.27 -19.27 -10.27
N LYS A 147 14.43 -19.61 -11.55
CA LYS A 147 13.51 -19.22 -12.62
C LYS A 147 12.16 -19.89 -12.33
N CYS A 148 11.14 -19.09 -12.07
CA CYS A 148 9.76 -19.56 -12.06
C CYS A 148 9.29 -19.63 -13.52
N GLU A 149 9.33 -20.81 -14.12
CA GLU A 149 8.73 -21.07 -15.43
C GLU A 149 7.22 -21.21 -15.29
N VAL A 150 6.49 -20.30 -15.93
CA VAL A 150 5.03 -20.37 -16.06
C VAL A 150 4.71 -21.42 -17.12
N ILE A 151 4.34 -22.62 -16.68
CA ILE A 151 3.82 -23.67 -17.55
C ILE A 151 2.43 -23.23 -18.03
N ARG A 152 2.34 -22.78 -19.30
CA ARG A 152 1.05 -22.60 -20.00
C ARG A 152 0.55 -23.97 -20.43
N ASN A 153 -0.50 -24.46 -19.78
CA ASN A 153 -1.21 -25.65 -20.24
C ASN A 153 -2.22 -25.22 -21.31
N SER A 154 -1.83 -25.34 -22.57
CA SER A 154 -2.77 -25.34 -23.69
C SER A 154 -3.25 -26.77 -23.90
N LYS A 155 -4.53 -27.04 -23.63
CA LYS A 155 -5.21 -28.15 -24.28
C LYS A 155 -6.50 -27.62 -24.92
N SER A 156 -6.52 -27.85 -26.24
CA SER A 156 -7.66 -27.84 -27.14
C SER A 156 -8.81 -28.70 -26.64
#